data_AF-A0A925WB06-F1
#
_entry.id   AF-A0A925WB06-F1
#
_cell.length_a   1.000
_cell.length_b   1.000
_cell.length_c   1.000
_cell.angle_alpha   90.00
_cell.angle_beta   90.00
_cell.angle_gamma   90.00
#
_symmetry.space_group_name_H-M   'P 1'
#
loop_
_entity.id
_entity.type
_entity.pdbx_description
1 polymer ?
#
loop_
_entity_poly.entity_id
_entity_poly.type
_entity_poly.pdbx_seq_one_letter_code
_entity_poly.pdbx_strand_id
1 'polypeptide(L)'
;MTTSRSILPSLDDRRARRAAVLFTVTASLTLALTGVGLFEGNVVYPSWYDLAAFDGFAAYHTAFGQRLIPWLPVPLLVATILNGLLLRWRPPAVPRAAVLATFILQIGIGVMTVALAIPLQTQLGTAGYSPAEVVELLDQLTTVSRLREVPGVVVALAFVWMLHRQLRWRA
;
A
#
# COMPACT_ATOMS: atom_id res chain seq x y z
N MET A 1 51.06 -14.22 17.77
CA MET A 1 50.54 -13.23 16.80
C MET A 1 49.03 -13.12 16.98
N THR A 2 48.58 -12.08 17.66
CA THR A 2 47.15 -11.78 17.87
C THR A 2 46.63 -11.01 16.65
N THR A 3 45.78 -11.65 15.85
CA THR A 3 45.06 -10.99 14.75
C THR A 3 44.07 -9.99 15.35
N SER A 4 44.41 -8.70 15.30
CA SER A 4 43.52 -7.60 15.65
C SER A 4 42.31 -7.62 14.71
N ARG A 5 41.17 -8.11 15.19
CA ARG A 5 39.90 -7.96 14.48
C ARG A 5 39.48 -6.50 14.56
N SER A 6 39.26 -5.87 13.40
CA SER A 6 38.67 -4.54 13.30
C SER A 6 37.37 -4.47 14.12
N ILE A 7 37.27 -3.46 14.99
CA ILE A 7 36.06 -3.17 15.77
C ILE A 7 34.98 -2.55 14.88
N LEU A 8 35.36 -1.95 13.74
CA LEU A 8 34.42 -1.34 12.81
C LEU A 8 33.84 -2.39 11.85
N PRO A 9 32.51 -2.37 11.60
CA PRO A 9 31.88 -3.26 10.64
C PRO A 9 32.40 -3.02 9.22
N SER A 10 32.51 -4.10 8.46
CA SER A 10 32.94 -4.04 7.06
C SER A 10 31.95 -3.25 6.20
N LEU A 11 32.37 -2.83 5.01
CA LEU A 11 31.47 -2.20 4.04
C LEU A 11 30.31 -3.13 3.65
N ASP A 12 30.56 -4.44 3.60
CA ASP A 12 29.56 -5.44 3.25
C ASP A 12 28.54 -5.62 4.37
N ASP A 13 28.96 -5.59 5.64
CA ASP A 13 28.06 -5.61 6.80
C ASP A 13 27.12 -4.40 6.79
N ARG A 14 27.66 -3.21 6.47
CA ARG A 14 26.86 -1.98 6.35
C ARG A 14 25.85 -2.07 5.21
N ARG A 15 26.23 -2.62 4.06
CA ARG A 15 25.33 -2.80 2.90
C ARG A 15 24.23 -3.82 3.21
N ALA A 16 24.57 -4.96 3.81
CA ALA A 16 23.61 -5.97 4.21
C ALA A 16 22.62 -5.45 5.25
N ARG A 17 23.10 -4.65 6.22
CA ARG A 17 22.24 -4.00 7.22
C ARG A 17 21.28 -2.99 6.57
N ARG A 18 21.75 -2.14 5.67
CA ARG A 18 20.90 -1.18 4.94
C ARG A 18 19.84 -1.87 4.11
N ALA A 19 20.20 -2.94 3.38
CA ALA A 19 19.27 -3.75 2.61
C ALA A 19 18.18 -4.37 3.50
N ALA A 20 18.56 -4.89 4.67
CA ALA A 20 17.62 -5.44 5.63
C ALA A 20 16.67 -4.38 6.20
N VAL A 21 17.19 -3.19 6.56
CA VAL A 21 16.36 -2.08 7.06
C VAL A 21 15.37 -1.62 5.99
N LEU A 22 15.83 -1.40 4.75
CA LEU A 22 14.96 -1.03 3.63
C LEU A 22 13.84 -2.06 3.46
N PHE A 23 14.18 -3.35 3.47
CA PHE A 23 13.22 -4.43 3.32
C PHE A 23 12.20 -4.45 4.47
N THR A 24 12.64 -4.39 5.73
CA THR A 24 11.75 -4.38 6.89
C THR A 24 10.80 -3.17 6.86
N VAL A 25 11.31 -1.96 6.57
CA VAL A 25 10.47 -0.76 6.48
C VAL A 25 9.44 -0.90 5.35
N THR A 26 9.86 -1.38 4.18
CA THR A 26 8.95 -1.60 3.05
C THR A 26 7.87 -2.62 3.38
N ALA A 27 8.24 -3.72 4.04
CA ALA A 27 7.31 -4.77 4.42
C ALA A 27 6.30 -4.28 5.47
N SER A 28 6.75 -3.62 6.54
CA SER A 28 5.87 -3.07 7.57
C SER A 28 4.89 -2.05 7.00
N LEU A 29 5.38 -1.15 6.15
CA LEU A 29 4.53 -0.14 5.52
C LEU A 29 3.49 -0.78 4.59
N THR A 30 3.90 -1.76 3.79
CA THR A 30 3.00 -2.50 2.90
C THR A 30 1.90 -3.22 3.69
N LEU A 31 2.25 -3.91 4.78
CA LEU A 31 1.27 -4.60 5.62
C LEU A 31 0.29 -3.62 6.28
N ALA A 32 0.77 -2.49 6.79
CA ALA A 32 -0.07 -1.45 7.37
C ALA A 32 -1.05 -0.89 6.32
N LEU A 33 -0.57 -0.57 5.12
CA LEU A 33 -1.39 -0.07 4.01
C LEU A 33 -2.42 -1.07 3.54
N THR A 34 -2.08 -2.36 3.47
CA THR A 34 -3.06 -3.41 3.14
C THR A 34 -4.16 -3.45 4.19
N GLY A 35 -3.83 -3.32 5.48
CA GLY A 35 -4.82 -3.23 6.56
C GLY A 35 -5.75 -2.02 6.40
N VAL A 36 -5.19 -0.83 6.13
CA VAL A 36 -5.98 0.39 5.89
C VAL A 36 -6.88 0.25 4.66
N GLY A 37 -6.36 -0.29 3.55
CA GLY A 37 -7.14 -0.49 2.34
C GLY A 37 -8.28 -1.50 2.51
N LEU A 38 -8.05 -2.59 3.24
CA LEU A 38 -9.11 -3.55 3.57
C LEU A 38 -10.18 -2.90 4.46
N PHE A 39 -9.77 -2.13 5.47
CA PHE A 39 -10.71 -1.39 6.31
C PHE A 39 -11.53 -0.38 5.51
N GLU A 40 -10.90 0.37 4.61
CA GLU A 40 -11.58 1.34 3.75
C GLU A 40 -12.63 0.66 2.87
N GLY A 41 -12.24 -0.37 2.11
CA GLY A 41 -13.13 -1.03 1.16
C GLY A 41 -14.21 -1.90 1.79
N ASN A 42 -13.99 -2.42 3.01
CA ASN A 42 -14.92 -3.38 3.64
C ASN A 42 -15.68 -2.80 4.85
N VAL A 43 -15.31 -1.61 5.34
CA VAL A 43 -16.00 -0.95 6.47
C VAL A 43 -16.44 0.45 6.07
N VAL A 44 -15.52 1.27 5.56
CA VAL A 44 -15.82 2.68 5.25
C VAL A 44 -16.79 2.80 4.08
N TYR A 45 -16.47 2.22 2.92
CA TYR A 45 -17.36 2.37 1.75
C TYR A 45 -18.75 1.75 1.97
N PRO A 46 -18.90 0.55 2.58
CA PRO A 46 -20.23 0.04 2.93
C PRO A 46 -21.01 0.97 3.87
N SER A 47 -20.36 1.62 4.84
CA SER A 47 -21.03 2.57 5.73
C SER A 47 -21.53 3.84 5.04
N TRP A 48 -21.01 4.16 3.84
CA TRP A 48 -21.46 5.32 3.08
C TRP A 48 -22.80 5.11 2.40
N TYR A 49 -23.26 3.87 2.20
CA TYR A 49 -24.61 3.61 1.68
C TYR A 49 -25.67 4.11 2.67
N ASP A 50 -25.43 3.98 3.97
CA ASP A 50 -26.30 4.52 5.02
C ASP A 50 -26.33 6.06 5.03
N LEU A 51 -25.33 6.69 4.40
CA LEU A 51 -25.18 8.13 4.30
C LEU A 51 -25.56 8.67 2.91
N ALA A 52 -26.00 7.83 1.97
CA ALA A 52 -26.27 8.27 0.60
C ALA A 52 -27.42 9.30 0.51
N ALA A 53 -28.37 9.25 1.45
CA ALA A 53 -29.48 10.20 1.55
C ALA A 53 -29.17 11.40 2.49
N PHE A 54 -27.96 11.49 3.04
CA PHE A 54 -27.58 12.61 3.89
C PHE A 54 -27.20 13.82 3.03
N ASP A 55 -27.94 14.93 3.19
CA ASP A 55 -27.72 16.18 2.41
C ASP A 55 -26.27 16.71 2.50
N GLY A 56 -25.57 16.44 3.60
CA GLY A 56 -24.19 16.85 3.81
C GLY A 56 -23.14 15.86 3.29
N PHE A 57 -23.52 14.81 2.56
CA PHE A 57 -22.63 13.72 2.16
C PHE A 57 -21.40 14.21 1.41
N ALA A 58 -21.55 15.04 0.37
CA ALA A 58 -20.43 15.53 -0.44
C ALA A 58 -19.39 16.33 0.39
N ALA A 59 -19.87 17.17 1.33
CA ALA A 59 -19.01 17.95 2.22
C ALA A 59 -18.29 17.04 3.22
N TYR A 60 -19.01 16.08 3.81
CA TYR A 60 -18.42 15.06 4.68
C TYR A 60 -17.36 14.25 3.94
N HIS A 61 -17.67 13.75 2.74
CA HIS A 61 -16.81 12.93 1.90
C HIS A 61 -15.52 13.67 1.53
N THR A 62 -15.64 14.93 1.09
CA THR A 62 -14.48 15.79 0.79
C THR A 62 -13.58 15.98 2.01
N ALA A 63 -14.17 16.27 3.17
CA ALA A 63 -13.41 16.44 4.41
C ALA A 63 -12.74 15.13 4.87
N PHE A 64 -13.42 13.99 4.70
CA PHE A 64 -12.85 12.67 4.96
C PHE A 64 -11.66 12.40 4.03
N GLY A 65 -11.82 12.58 2.72
CA GLY A 65 -10.79 12.35 1.71
C GLY A 65 -9.53 13.18 1.97
N GLN A 66 -9.68 14.47 2.28
CA GLN A 66 -8.55 15.35 2.63
C GLN A 66 -7.75 14.84 3.83
N ARG A 67 -8.45 14.30 4.85
CA ARG A 67 -7.80 13.73 6.03
C ARG A 67 -7.16 12.38 5.74
N LEU A 68 -7.69 11.60 4.79
CA LEU A 68 -7.19 10.28 4.44
C LEU A 68 -5.90 10.31 3.60
N ILE A 69 -5.72 11.33 2.74
CA ILE A 69 -4.56 11.49 1.85
C ILE A 69 -3.19 11.20 2.53
N PRO A 70 -2.86 11.82 3.68
CA PRO A 70 -1.57 11.58 4.34
C PRO A 70 -1.40 10.16 4.91
N TRP A 71 -2.47 9.41 5.08
CA TRP A 71 -2.45 8.08 5.71
C TRP A 71 -2.52 6.93 4.72
N LEU A 72 -3.01 7.15 3.50
CA LEU A 72 -3.18 6.08 2.51
C LEU A 72 -2.50 6.39 1.16
N PRO A 73 -2.92 7.38 0.34
CA PRO A 73 -2.24 7.71 -0.91
C PRO A 73 -0.75 8.04 -0.79
N VAL A 74 -0.38 8.90 0.16
CA VAL A 74 1.02 9.31 0.34
C VAL A 74 1.88 8.12 0.79
N PRO A 75 1.51 7.33 1.82
CA PRO A 75 2.34 6.20 2.22
C PRO A 75 2.32 5.07 1.19
N LEU A 76 1.26 4.91 0.37
CA LEU A 76 1.25 3.97 -0.76
C LEU A 76 2.30 4.33 -1.82
N LEU A 77 2.41 5.62 -2.16
CA LEU A 77 3.47 6.09 -3.07
C LEU A 77 4.86 5.81 -2.47
N VAL A 78 5.05 6.10 -1.19
CA VAL A 78 6.31 5.81 -0.48
C VAL A 78 6.62 4.31 -0.51
N ALA A 79 5.66 3.45 -0.19
CA ALA A 79 5.83 2.00 -0.22
C ALA A 79 6.23 1.50 -1.61
N THR A 80 5.60 2.04 -2.66
CA THR A 80 5.91 1.70 -4.05
C THR A 80 7.33 2.11 -4.43
N ILE A 81 7.76 3.32 -4.05
CA ILE A 81 9.14 3.79 -4.26
C ILE A 81 10.12 2.87 -3.53
N LEU A 82 9.90 2.59 -2.25
CA LEU A 82 10.78 1.74 -1.45
C LEU A 82 10.87 0.32 -2.03
N ASN A 83 9.77 -0.24 -2.52
CA ASN A 83 9.76 -1.52 -3.21
C ASN A 83 10.57 -1.48 -4.53
N GLY A 84 10.48 -0.38 -5.28
CA GLY A 84 11.36 -0.13 -6.43
C GLY A 84 12.84 -0.12 -6.04
N LEU A 85 13.21 0.51 -4.91
CA LEU A 85 14.58 0.52 -4.41
C LEU A 85 15.07 -0.90 -4.04
N LEU A 86 14.19 -1.79 -3.58
CA LEU A 86 14.55 -3.19 -3.29
C LEU A 86 15.01 -3.97 -4.54
N LEU A 87 14.61 -3.57 -5.75
CA LEU A 87 15.14 -4.18 -6.98
C LEU A 87 16.66 -4.04 -7.06
N ARG A 88 17.22 -2.96 -6.50
CA ARG A 88 18.66 -2.69 -6.46
C ARG A 88 19.33 -3.14 -5.17
N TRP A 89 18.67 -3.00 -4.02
CA TRP A 89 19.25 -3.20 -2.68
C TRP A 89 18.49 -4.20 -1.80
N ARG A 90 17.94 -5.27 -2.39
CA ARG A 90 17.33 -6.37 -1.62
C ARG A 90 18.35 -7.15 -0.77
N PRO A 91 17.92 -7.75 0.35
CA PRO A 91 18.70 -8.78 1.04
C PRO A 91 18.96 -10.00 0.14
N PRO A 92 20.10 -10.72 0.29
CA PRO A 92 20.43 -11.88 -0.55
C PRO A 92 19.39 -13.02 -0.51
N ALA A 93 18.74 -13.22 0.65
CA ALA A 93 17.71 -14.24 0.84
C ALA A 93 16.40 -13.96 0.10
N VAL A 94 16.19 -12.71 -0.32
CA VAL A 94 14.97 -12.23 -0.97
C VAL A 94 15.10 -12.38 -2.49
N PRO A 95 14.23 -13.17 -3.15
CA PRO A 95 14.32 -13.37 -4.60
C PRO A 95 13.99 -12.10 -5.40
N ARG A 96 14.79 -11.79 -6.44
CA ARG A 96 14.55 -10.63 -7.30
C ARG A 96 13.19 -10.68 -7.99
N ALA A 97 12.79 -11.87 -8.43
CA ALA A 97 11.53 -12.09 -9.14
C ALA A 97 10.32 -11.73 -8.27
N ALA A 98 10.37 -12.07 -6.97
CA ALA A 98 9.31 -11.71 -6.03
C ALA A 98 9.20 -10.19 -5.81
N VAL A 99 10.33 -9.51 -5.64
CA VAL A 99 10.36 -8.04 -5.56
C VAL A 99 9.79 -7.41 -6.82
N LEU A 100 10.21 -7.88 -8.01
CA LEU A 100 9.71 -7.37 -9.28
C LEU A 100 8.19 -7.61 -9.44
N ALA A 101 7.70 -8.79 -9.11
CA ALA A 101 6.27 -9.10 -9.17
C ALA A 101 5.46 -8.18 -8.24
N THR A 102 5.88 -8.03 -6.98
CA THR A 102 5.18 -7.12 -6.05
C THR A 102 5.23 -5.66 -6.48
N PHE A 103 6.34 -5.22 -7.09
CA PHE A 103 6.49 -3.87 -7.61
C PHE A 103 5.52 -3.62 -8.78
N ILE A 104 5.43 -4.55 -9.74
CA ILE A 104 4.48 -4.47 -10.86
C ILE A 104 3.03 -4.39 -10.35
N LEU A 105 2.67 -5.24 -9.38
CA LEU A 105 1.33 -5.20 -8.77
C LEU A 105 1.04 -3.87 -8.09
N GLN A 106 1.99 -3.29 -7.35
CA GLN A 106 1.84 -1.97 -6.73
C GLN A 106 1.68 -0.85 -7.79
N ILE A 107 2.44 -0.90 -8.88
CA ILE A 107 2.25 0.02 -10.00
C ILE A 107 0.84 -0.13 -10.59
N GLY A 108 0.35 -1.36 -10.78
CA GLY A 108 -1.02 -1.63 -11.22
C GLY A 108 -2.07 -1.04 -10.30
N ILE A 109 -1.91 -1.20 -8.98
CA ILE A 109 -2.78 -0.55 -7.96
C ILE A 109 -2.74 0.97 -8.10
N GLY A 110 -1.56 1.55 -8.30
CA GLY A 110 -1.37 2.98 -8.53
C GLY A 110 -2.10 3.47 -9.77
N VAL A 111 -1.96 2.77 -10.89
CA VAL A 111 -2.66 3.09 -12.15
C VAL A 111 -4.17 3.02 -11.96
N MET A 112 -4.71 1.97 -11.35
CA MET A 112 -6.15 1.86 -11.06
C MET A 112 -6.63 2.97 -10.13
N THR A 113 -5.80 3.37 -9.16
CA THR A 113 -6.14 4.46 -8.24
C THR A 113 -6.24 5.78 -8.98
N VAL A 114 -5.25 6.13 -9.80
CA VAL A 114 -5.22 7.40 -10.54
C VAL A 114 -6.31 7.44 -11.62
N ALA A 115 -6.46 6.35 -12.38
CA ALA A 115 -7.35 6.33 -13.53
C ALA A 115 -8.83 6.17 -13.17
N LEU A 116 -9.15 5.47 -12.08
CA LEU A 116 -10.53 5.09 -11.75
C LEU A 116 -10.95 5.58 -10.35
N ALA A 117 -10.16 5.30 -9.32
CA ALA A 117 -10.58 5.62 -7.95
C ALA A 117 -10.62 7.13 -7.69
N ILE A 118 -9.60 7.89 -8.08
CA ILE A 118 -9.55 9.36 -7.86
C ILE A 118 -10.73 10.07 -8.55
N PRO A 119 -11.07 9.79 -9.82
CA PRO A 119 -12.26 10.36 -10.45
C PRO A 119 -13.56 10.06 -9.70
N LEU A 120 -13.77 8.82 -9.26
CA LEU A 120 -14.98 8.44 -8.51
C LEU A 120 -15.05 9.15 -7.15
N GLN A 121 -13.92 9.20 -6.43
CA GLN A 121 -13.78 9.93 -5.17
C GLN A 121 -14.04 11.43 -5.34
N THR A 122 -13.64 11.99 -6.48
CA THR A 122 -13.88 13.42 -6.78
C THR A 122 -15.37 13.67 -7.07
N GLN A 123 -16.02 12.78 -7.81
CA GLN A 123 -17.46 12.85 -8.07
C GLN A 123 -18.27 12.73 -6.77
N LEU A 124 -17.93 11.80 -5.88
CA LEU A 124 -18.57 11.67 -4.56
C LEU A 124 -18.38 12.91 -3.67
N GLY A 125 -17.32 13.70 -3.89
CA GLY A 125 -17.11 14.99 -3.23
C GLY A 125 -17.87 16.17 -3.86
N THR A 126 -18.56 15.97 -4.99
CA THR A 126 -19.30 17.01 -5.70
C THR A 126 -20.75 17.05 -5.22
N ALA A 127 -21.25 18.25 -4.90
CA ALA A 127 -22.62 18.44 -4.47
C ALA A 127 -23.61 18.32 -5.66
N GLY A 128 -24.86 17.96 -5.37
CA GLY A 128 -25.95 17.98 -6.34
C GLY A 128 -26.34 16.62 -6.93
N TYR A 129 -25.62 15.54 -6.57
CA TYR A 129 -26.07 14.19 -6.86
C TYR A 129 -27.28 13.81 -6.01
N SER A 130 -28.24 13.13 -6.64
CA SER A 130 -29.32 12.44 -5.94
C SER A 130 -28.79 11.23 -5.16
N PRO A 131 -29.52 10.74 -4.14
CA PRO A 131 -29.10 9.56 -3.39
C PRO A 131 -28.86 8.32 -4.26
N ALA A 132 -29.63 8.15 -5.35
CA ALA A 132 -29.46 7.04 -6.29
C ALA A 132 -28.14 7.13 -7.07
N GLU A 133 -27.77 8.33 -7.52
CA GLU A 133 -26.49 8.55 -8.22
C GLU A 133 -25.29 8.37 -7.28
N VAL A 134 -25.41 8.77 -6.00
CA VAL A 134 -24.38 8.48 -4.99
C VAL A 134 -24.20 6.97 -4.83
N VAL A 135 -25.28 6.20 -4.73
CA VAL A 135 -25.23 4.73 -4.63
C VAL A 135 -24.54 4.13 -5.86
N GLU A 136 -24.85 4.58 -7.07
CA GLU A 136 -24.19 4.10 -8.28
C GLU A 136 -22.68 4.36 -8.27
N LEU A 137 -22.27 5.55 -7.84
CA LEU A 137 -20.85 5.89 -7.69
C LEU A 137 -20.17 5.03 -6.61
N LEU A 138 -20.86 4.71 -5.51
CA LEU A 138 -20.37 3.81 -4.47
C LEU A 138 -20.22 2.37 -4.98
N ASP A 139 -21.13 1.88 -5.81
CA ASP A 139 -21.04 0.55 -6.44
C ASP A 139 -19.81 0.45 -7.35
N GLN A 140 -19.59 1.48 -8.17
CA GLN A 140 -18.41 1.58 -9.02
C GLN A 140 -17.13 1.66 -8.19
N LEU A 141 -17.11 2.50 -7.15
CA LEU A 141 -15.95 2.66 -6.26
C LEU A 141 -15.63 1.36 -5.52
N THR A 142 -16.64 0.65 -5.03
CA THR A 142 -16.49 -0.65 -4.35
C THR A 142 -15.89 -1.69 -5.29
N THR A 143 -16.34 -1.72 -6.54
CA THR A 143 -15.77 -2.59 -7.58
C THR A 143 -14.28 -2.27 -7.82
N VAL A 144 -13.95 -0.99 -7.98
CA VAL A 144 -12.55 -0.53 -8.13
C VAL A 144 -11.73 -0.84 -6.88
N SER A 145 -12.31 -0.75 -5.69
CA SER A 145 -11.65 -1.12 -4.43
C SER A 145 -11.25 -2.58 -4.42
N ARG A 146 -12.18 -3.49 -4.76
CA ARG A 146 -11.89 -4.94 -4.85
C ARG A 146 -10.79 -5.25 -5.85
N LEU A 147 -10.77 -4.58 -7.00
CA LEU A 147 -9.72 -4.74 -8.02
C LEU A 147 -8.33 -4.29 -7.52
N ARG A 148 -8.27 -3.41 -6.52
CA ARG A 148 -7.01 -2.97 -5.88
C ARG A 148 -6.66 -3.81 -4.65
N GLU A 149 -7.66 -4.25 -3.89
CA GLU A 149 -7.47 -5.05 -2.68
C GLU A 149 -6.86 -6.41 -2.98
N VAL A 150 -7.36 -7.13 -4.00
CA VAL A 150 -6.82 -8.45 -4.38
C VAL A 150 -5.32 -8.40 -4.65
N PRO A 151 -4.79 -7.55 -5.55
CA PRO A 151 -3.34 -7.44 -5.74
C PRO A 151 -2.63 -6.91 -4.48
N GLY A 152 -3.28 -6.05 -3.68
CA GLY A 152 -2.72 -5.57 -2.41
C GLY A 152 -2.51 -6.69 -1.38
N VAL A 153 -3.46 -7.61 -1.25
CA VAL A 153 -3.37 -8.81 -0.40
C VAL A 153 -2.28 -9.75 -0.93
N VAL A 154 -2.22 -9.98 -2.24
CA VAL A 154 -1.15 -10.78 -2.85
C VAL A 154 0.24 -10.20 -2.55
N VAL A 155 0.38 -8.88 -2.66
CA VAL A 155 1.63 -8.17 -2.33
C VAL A 155 1.97 -8.36 -0.84
N ALA A 156 1.00 -8.19 0.07
CA ALA A 156 1.21 -8.39 1.50
C ALA A 156 1.67 -9.82 1.83
N LEU A 157 1.00 -10.83 1.28
CA LEU A 157 1.36 -12.24 1.46
C LEU A 157 2.77 -12.54 0.92
N ALA A 158 3.14 -11.95 -0.22
CA ALA A 158 4.49 -12.06 -0.76
C ALA A 158 5.54 -11.46 0.19
N PHE A 159 5.24 -10.31 0.81
CA PHE A 159 6.13 -9.72 1.82
C PHE A 159 6.27 -10.58 3.08
N VAL A 160 5.18 -11.18 3.57
CA VAL A 160 5.22 -12.15 4.69
C VAL A 160 6.12 -13.33 4.34
N TRP A 161 5.98 -13.89 3.13
CA TRP A 161 6.82 -14.99 2.67
C TRP A 161 8.30 -14.58 2.53
N MET A 162 8.58 -13.40 1.97
CA MET A 162 9.96 -12.89 1.84
C MET A 162 10.59 -12.62 3.23
N LEU A 163 9.81 -12.12 4.19
CA LEU A 163 10.24 -11.95 5.60
C LEU A 163 10.60 -13.30 6.22
N HIS A 164 9.74 -14.31 6.06
CA HIS A 164 10.00 -15.66 6.56
C HIS A 164 11.31 -16.23 5.99
N ARG A 165 11.55 -16.08 4.69
CA ARG A 165 12.82 -16.49 4.06
C ARG A 165 14.04 -15.77 4.64
N GLN A 166 13.94 -14.46 4.85
CA GLN A 166 15.04 -13.68 5.39
C GLN A 166 15.38 -14.10 6.83
N LEU A 167 14.38 -14.41 7.64
CA LEU A 167 14.57 -14.88 9.01
C LEU A 167 15.25 -16.26 9.03
N ARG A 168 14.82 -17.20 8.18
CA ARG A 168 15.43 -18.54 8.08
C ARG A 168 16.85 -18.53 7.53
N TRP A 169 17.22 -17.52 6.74
CA TRP A 169 18.60 -17.37 6.25
C TRP A 169 19.59 -16.97 7.36
N ARG A 170 19.10 -16.32 8.42
CA ARG A 170 19.94 -15.83 9.53
C ARG A 170 20.05 -16.83 10.69
N ALA A 171 19.24 -17.88 10.68
CA ALA A 171 19.28 -18.99 11.63
C ALA A 171 20.21 -20.08 11.11
#